data_AF-A0A2M9P419-F1
#
_entry.id   AF-A0A2M9P419-F1
#
_cell.length_a   1.000
_cell.length_b   1.000
_cell.length_c   1.000
_cell.angle_alpha   90.00
_cell.angle_beta   90.00
_cell.angle_gamma   90.00
#
_symmetry.space_group_name_H-M   'P 1'
#
loop_
_entity.id
_entity.type
_entity.pdbx_description
1 polymer ?
#
loop_
_entity_poly.entity_id
_entity_poly.type
_entity_poly.pdbx_seq_one_letter_code
_entity_poly.pdbx_strand_id
1 'polypeptide(L)'
;MSLLLDRLWAGFLDTLLMVGVSSLLALALGLPLAVVLVVSERGGLYEQVGVQRVLGWLVNLFRSIPFLILMVALIPFTRMLVGTSYGVWAAVVPLTVA
;
A
#
# COMPACT_ATOMS: atom_id res chain seq x y z
N MET A 1 -10.76 27.91 -21.08
CA MET A 1 -10.73 26.53 -21.62
C MET A 1 -9.36 25.88 -21.44
N SER A 2 -8.26 26.55 -21.76
CA SER A 2 -6.87 26.05 -21.55
C SER A 2 -6.57 25.65 -20.10
N LEU A 3 -6.90 26.52 -19.13
CA LEU A 3 -6.62 26.25 -17.71
C LEU A 3 -7.26 24.97 -17.16
N LEU A 4 -8.43 24.57 -17.68
CA LEU A 4 -9.11 23.35 -17.23
C LEU A 4 -8.43 22.10 -17.81
N LEU A 5 -8.03 22.15 -19.08
CA LEU A 5 -7.24 21.11 -19.73
C LEU A 5 -5.88 20.92 -19.02
N ASP A 6 -5.21 22.01 -18.66
CA ASP A 6 -3.92 21.95 -17.95
C ASP A 6 -4.05 21.26 -16.59
N ARG A 7 -5.15 21.52 -15.85
CA ARG A 7 -5.42 20.90 -14.55
C ARG A 7 -5.77 19.42 -14.67
N LEU A 8 -6.55 19.04 -15.68
CA LEU A 8 -6.87 17.63 -15.94
C LEU A 8 -5.61 16.87 -16.36
N TRP A 9 -4.76 17.47 -17.18
CA TRP A 9 -3.49 16.89 -17.58
C TRP A 9 -2.55 16.68 -16.39
N ALA A 10 -2.41 17.70 -15.53
CA ALA A 10 -1.64 17.56 -14.30
C ALA A 10 -2.20 16.46 -13.38
N GLY A 11 -3.53 16.41 -13.17
CA GLY A 11 -4.16 15.38 -12.35
C GLY A 11 -4.01 13.96 -12.92
N PHE A 12 -3.99 13.83 -14.25
CA PHE A 12 -3.70 12.56 -14.91
C PHE A 12 -2.27 12.08 -14.61
N LEU A 13 -1.28 12.98 -14.70
CA LEU A 13 0.11 12.68 -14.35
C LEU A 13 0.25 12.36 -12.87
N ASP A 14 -0.41 13.11 -11.99
CA ASP A 14 -0.42 12.83 -10.54
C ASP A 14 -0.97 11.43 -10.25
N THR A 15 -2.05 11.02 -10.94
CA THR A 15 -2.62 9.68 -10.79
C THR A 15 -1.66 8.59 -11.25
N LEU A 16 -0.99 8.78 -12.40
CA LEU A 16 0.03 7.86 -12.89
C LEU A 16 1.20 7.74 -11.91
N LEU A 17 1.64 8.85 -11.32
CA LEU A 17 2.69 8.85 -10.31
C LEU A 17 2.25 8.12 -9.04
N MET A 18 1.06 8.41 -8.53
CA MET A 18 0.50 7.74 -7.34
C MET A 18 0.45 6.23 -7.54
N VAL A 19 -0.22 5.77 -8.61
CA VAL A 19 -0.43 4.35 -8.90
C VAL A 19 0.89 3.67 -9.24
N GLY A 20 1.74 4.31 -10.06
CA GLY A 20 3.00 3.74 -10.50
C GLY A 20 3.95 3.50 -9.32
N VAL A 21 4.16 4.53 -8.50
CA VAL A 21 5.05 4.42 -7.33
C VAL A 21 4.48 3.48 -6.29
N SER A 22 3.19 3.58 -5.96
CA SER A 22 2.58 2.69 -4.95
C SER A 22 2.61 1.23 -5.39
N SER A 23 2.34 0.95 -6.66
CA SER A 23 2.38 -0.42 -7.21
C SER A 23 3.79 -1.00 -7.16
N LEU A 24 4.82 -0.20 -7.49
CA LEU A 24 6.20 -0.64 -7.42
C LEU A 24 6.61 -0.97 -5.98
N LEU A 25 6.24 -0.12 -5.02
CA LEU A 25 6.53 -0.37 -3.60
C LEU A 25 5.75 -1.57 -3.06
N ALA A 26 4.46 -1.69 -3.42
CA ALA A 26 3.61 -2.81 -3.04
C ALA A 26 4.13 -4.13 -3.61
N LEU A 27 4.64 -4.14 -4.84
CA LEU A 27 5.31 -5.33 -5.41
C LEU A 27 6.61 -5.64 -4.68
N ALA A 28 7.46 -4.63 -4.46
CA ALA A 28 8.75 -4.80 -3.82
C ALA A 28 8.66 -5.36 -2.39
N LEU A 29 7.64 -4.94 -1.62
CA LEU A 29 7.44 -5.38 -0.23
C LEU A 29 6.46 -6.55 -0.12
N GLY A 30 5.40 -6.54 -0.93
CA GLY A 30 4.33 -7.54 -0.93
C GLY A 30 4.76 -8.88 -1.54
N LEU A 31 5.62 -8.89 -2.56
CA LEU A 31 6.11 -10.15 -3.14
C LEU A 31 6.93 -10.97 -2.14
N PRO A 32 7.96 -10.42 -1.45
CA PRO A 32 8.66 -11.16 -0.41
C PRO A 32 7.73 -11.67 0.70
N LEU A 33 6.80 -10.83 1.16
CA LEU A 33 5.82 -11.22 2.18
C LEU A 33 4.91 -12.36 1.71
N ALA A 34 4.44 -12.29 0.46
CA ALA A 34 3.62 -13.33 -0.15
C ALA A 34 4.39 -14.64 -0.29
N VAL A 35 5.66 -14.60 -0.70
CA VAL A 35 6.53 -15.78 -0.79
C VAL A 35 6.70 -16.42 0.60
N VAL A 36 6.97 -15.62 1.64
CA VAL A 36 7.09 -16.12 3.01
C VAL A 36 5.80 -16.82 3.44
N LEU A 37 4.64 -16.19 3.22
CA LEU A 37 3.33 -16.78 3.53
C LEU A 37 3.03 -18.06 2.75
N VAL A 38 3.43 -18.17 1.48
CA VAL A 38 3.19 -19.39 0.72
C VAL A 38 4.10 -20.52 1.21
N VAL A 39 5.36 -20.20 1.52
CA VAL A 39 6.34 -21.20 1.93
C VAL A 39 6.11 -21.68 3.37
N SER A 40 5.60 -20.82 4.27
CA SER A 40 5.33 -21.17 5.67
C SER A 40 4.00 -21.89 5.93
N GLU A 41 3.19 -22.12 4.90
CA GLU A 41 1.92 -22.83 5.01
C GLU A 41 2.10 -24.28 5.49
N ARG A 42 1.03 -24.85 6.07
CA ARG A 42 1.01 -26.24 6.51
C ARG A 42 1.17 -27.18 5.31
N GLY A 43 2.16 -28.06 5.35
CA GLY A 43 2.55 -28.88 4.19
C GLY A 43 3.34 -28.13 3.11
N GLY A 44 3.75 -26.88 3.38
CA GLY A 44 4.60 -26.08 2.51
C GLY A 44 6.09 -26.47 2.58
N LEU A 45 6.92 -25.78 1.79
CA LEU A 45 8.36 -26.07 1.69
C LEU A 45 9.11 -25.86 3.01
N TYR A 46 8.66 -24.90 3.83
CA TYR A 46 9.25 -24.62 5.13
C TYR A 46 8.14 -24.31 6.14
N GLU A 47 7.39 -25.36 6.49
CA GLU A 47 6.22 -25.25 7.36
C GLU A 47 6.53 -24.54 8.68
N GLN A 48 5.89 -23.39 8.89
CA GLN A 48 5.95 -22.63 10.13
C GLN A 48 4.56 -22.06 10.44
N VAL A 49 3.70 -22.90 11.01
CA VAL A 49 2.30 -22.57 11.30
C VAL A 49 2.17 -21.32 12.17
N GLY A 50 3.12 -21.06 13.08
CA GLY A 50 3.15 -19.84 13.89
C GLY A 50 3.33 -18.57 13.07
N VAL A 51 4.35 -18.54 12.19
CA VAL A 51 4.62 -17.43 11.27
C VAL A 51 3.46 -17.22 10.32
N GLN A 52 2.96 -18.31 9.72
CA GLN A 52 1.81 -18.29 8.81
C GLN A 52 0.59 -17.66 9.46
N ARG A 53 0.30 -18.04 10.70
CA ARG A 53 -0.88 -17.56 11.42
C ARG A 53 -0.77 -16.08 11.78
N VAL A 54 0.39 -15.63 12.26
CA VAL A 54 0.60 -14.22 12.66
C VAL A 54 0.63 -13.31 11.43
N LEU A 55 1.47 -13.61 10.44
CA LEU A 55 1.57 -12.81 9.22
C LEU A 55 0.27 -12.85 8.43
N GLY A 56 -0.34 -14.04 8.28
CA GLY A 56 -1.62 -14.18 7.58
C GLY A 56 -2.74 -13.40 8.26
N TRP A 57 -2.80 -13.40 9.59
CA TRP A 57 -3.76 -12.57 10.32
C TRP A 57 -3.51 -11.07 10.10
N LEU A 58 -2.25 -10.61 10.13
CA LEU A 58 -1.89 -9.21 9.85
C LEU A 58 -2.29 -8.80 8.43
N VAL A 59 -1.93 -9.59 7.41
CA VAL A 59 -2.29 -9.31 6.01
C VAL A 59 -3.80 -9.26 5.85
N ASN A 60 -4.53 -10.22 6.43
CA ASN A 60 -5.98 -10.24 6.36
C ASN A 60 -6.63 -9.05 7.08
N LEU A 61 -6.04 -8.59 8.19
CA LEU A 61 -6.48 -7.39 8.89
C LEU A 61 -6.38 -6.16 7.96
N PHE A 62 -5.20 -5.89 7.39
CA PHE A 62 -5.02 -4.73 6.49
C PHE A 62 -5.95 -4.80 5.27
N ARG A 63 -6.09 -5.99 4.66
CA ARG A 63 -6.99 -6.20 3.51
C ARG A 63 -8.47 -6.03 3.84
N SER A 64 -8.86 -6.26 5.08
CA SER A 64 -10.26 -6.12 5.50
C SER A 64 -10.67 -4.67 5.79
N ILE A 65 -9.71 -3.78 6.03
CA ILE A 65 -9.97 -2.38 6.34
C ILE A 65 -10.29 -1.63 5.04
N PRO A 66 -11.45 -0.94 4.93
CA PRO A 66 -11.76 -0.11 3.78
C PRO A 66 -10.67 0.96 3.57
N PHE A 67 -10.25 1.16 2.32
CA PHE A 67 -9.15 2.07 1.98
C PHE A 67 -9.27 3.46 2.63
N LEU A 68 -10.46 4.07 2.59
CA LEU A 68 -10.69 5.40 3.19
C LEU A 68 -10.43 5.42 4.70
N ILE A 69 -10.77 4.33 5.41
CA ILE A 69 -10.52 4.21 6.85
C ILE A 69 -9.03 4.03 7.11
N LEU A 70 -8.36 3.17 6.34
CA LEU A 70 -6.91 2.96 6.44
C LEU A 70 -6.14 4.25 6.17
N MET A 71 -6.52 5.01 5.14
CA MET A 71 -5.93 6.29 4.79
C MET A 71 -5.99 7.27 5.97
N VAL A 72 -7.15 7.40 6.62
CA VAL A 72 -7.31 8.27 7.79
C VAL A 72 -6.49 7.76 8.98
N ALA A 73 -6.49 6.45 9.22
CA ALA A 73 -5.70 5.83 10.28
C ALA A 73 -4.18 6.02 10.10
N LEU A 74 -3.71 6.11 8.84
CA LEU A 74 -2.31 6.32 8.51
C LEU A 74 -1.88 7.79 8.51
N ILE A 75 -2.76 8.78 8.64
CA ILE A 75 -2.40 10.22 8.65
C ILE A 75 -1.18 10.54 9.56
N PRO A 76 -1.12 10.14 10.84
CA PRO A 76 0.03 10.47 11.68
C PRO A 76 1.32 9.84 11.15
N PHE A 77 1.24 8.62 10.63
CA PHE A 77 2.38 7.91 10.04
C PHE A 77 2.83 8.55 8.72
N THR A 78 1.89 8.90 7.84
CA THR A 78 2.17 9.59 6.57
C THR A 78 2.83 10.94 6.81
N ARG A 79 2.36 11.71 7.80
CA ARG A 79 2.99 13.00 8.18
C ARG A 79 4.39 12.80 8.73
N MET A 80 4.65 11.73 9.47
CA MET A 80 5.98 11.40 9.97
C MET A 80 6.95 11.05 8.82
N LEU A 81 6.48 10.33 7.80
CA LEU A 81 7.29 9.90 6.65
C LEU A 81 7.55 11.00 5.62
N VAL A 82 6.52 11.77 5.28
CA VAL A 82 6.50 12.67 4.12
C VAL A 82 6.42 14.15 4.54
N GLY A 83 6.12 14.43 5.81
CA GLY A 83 5.97 15.78 6.35
C GLY A 83 4.58 16.40 6.11
N THR A 84 3.72 15.78 5.29
CA THR A 84 2.38 16.29 4.96
C THR A 84 1.32 15.17 4.99
N SER A 85 0.04 15.56 4.98
CA SER A 85 -1.10 14.62 4.90
C SER A 85 -1.88 14.76 3.60
N TYR A 86 -1.36 15.51 2.62
CA TYR A 86 -2.02 15.80 1.35
C TYR A 86 -1.00 15.92 0.22
N GLY A 87 -1.48 15.72 -1.01
CA GLY A 87 -0.66 15.71 -2.24
C GLY A 87 -0.22 14.30 -2.65
N VAL A 88 0.49 14.23 -3.79
CA VAL A 88 0.92 12.98 -4.45
C VAL A 88 1.67 12.06 -3.48
N TRP A 89 2.72 12.57 -2.84
CA TRP A 89 3.57 11.77 -1.95
C TRP A 89 2.84 11.28 -0.70
N ALA A 90 1.91 12.06 -0.17
CA ALA A 90 1.10 11.63 0.98
C ALA A 90 0.10 10.53 0.61
N ALA A 91 -0.45 10.56 -0.62
CA ALA A 91 -1.37 9.53 -1.11
C ALA A 91 -0.68 8.20 -1.41
N VAL A 92 0.59 8.22 -1.83
CA VAL A 92 1.37 7.00 -2.13
C VAL A 92 1.47 6.07 -0.91
N VAL A 93 1.59 6.61 0.31
CA VAL A 93 1.77 5.80 1.53
C VAL A 93 0.60 4.84 1.78
N PRO A 94 -0.66 5.30 1.95
CA PRO A 94 -1.78 4.39 2.16
C PRO A 94 -2.07 3.52 0.93
N LEU A 95 -1.82 4.00 -0.29
CA LEU A 95 -1.96 3.21 -1.52
C LEU A 95 -0.96 2.05 -1.61
N THR A 96 0.20 2.16 -0.95
CA THR A 96 1.21 1.11 -0.90
C THR A 96 0.83 0.01 0.10
N VAL A 97 0.09 0.36 1.16
CA VAL A 97 -0.31 -0.55 2.24
C VAL A 97 -1.61 -1.30 1.93
N ALA A 98 -2.51 -0.67 1.17
CA ALA A 98 -3.81 -1.22 0.77
C ALA A 98 -3.68 -2.35 -0.27
#